data_AF-A0A0Q6BA46-F1
#
_entry.id   AF-A0A0Q6BA46-F1
#
_cell.length_a   1.000
_cell.length_b   1.000
_cell.length_c   1.000
_cell.angle_alpha   90.00
_cell.angle_beta   90.00
_cell.angle_gamma   90.00
#
_symmetry.space_group_name_H-M   'P 1'
#
loop_
_entity.id
_entity.type
_entity.pdbx_description
1 polymer ?
#
loop_
_entity_poly.entity_id
_entity_poly.type
_entity_poly.pdbx_seq_one_letter_code
_entity_poly.pdbx_strand_id
1 'polypeptide(L)'
;MKRLWILVIALSALCLSTFAQAEADPKLWAIVKEAFFPKRDIQEVDFLKIEAPKRAESGAQVPVTFTYDKAAANGVDLKKLYVIVDANPIQLASTYHLTDSLNGFHMATRIRQETDSYVRLIGETADGKLYMAKREIRAAGGCGGTVDNNESEVRTAAGKIKLNVDAPKMGETATATFNIRHVMRTGLQRDLVSQGYVPAFYINKTTFTYNGKELMTVDVGVGTSEDPYMKFSFVPDAPGKLEIVATDNEGKTFTQSVDVHS
;
A
#
# COMPACT_ATOMS: atom_id res chain seq x y z
N MET A 1 -19.97 -56.88 -22.32
CA MET A 1 -19.87 -56.64 -20.85
C MET A 1 -18.55 -55.99 -20.40
N LYS A 2 -17.38 -56.25 -21.01
CA LYS A 2 -16.10 -55.64 -20.59
C LYS A 2 -15.83 -54.19 -21.05
N ARG A 3 -16.61 -53.66 -22.00
CA ARG A 3 -16.47 -52.27 -22.50
C ARG A 3 -17.28 -51.22 -21.72
N LEU A 4 -18.25 -51.65 -20.92
CA LEU A 4 -19.12 -50.73 -20.16
C LEU A 4 -18.53 -50.31 -18.81
N TRP A 5 -17.57 -51.08 -18.28
CA TRP A 5 -16.90 -50.80 -17.01
C TRP A 5 -15.78 -49.76 -17.12
N ILE A 6 -15.21 -49.58 -18.32
CA ILE A 6 -14.13 -48.61 -18.57
C ILE A 6 -14.68 -47.17 -18.62
N LEU A 7 -15.95 -46.99 -19.01
CA LEU A 7 -16.57 -45.65 -19.05
C LEU A 7 -16.92 -45.10 -17.67
N VAL A 8 -17.18 -45.95 -16.67
CA VAL A 8 -17.58 -45.52 -15.31
C VAL A 8 -16.36 -45.12 -14.46
N ILE A 9 -15.18 -45.70 -14.72
CA ILE A 9 -13.93 -45.34 -14.03
C ILE A 9 -13.35 -44.02 -14.59
N ALA A 10 -13.57 -43.72 -15.87
CA ALA A 10 -13.13 -42.45 -16.46
C ALA A 10 -13.96 -41.24 -16.00
N LEU A 11 -15.23 -41.44 -15.63
CA LEU A 11 -16.12 -40.36 -15.19
C LEU A 11 -15.99 -40.04 -13.69
N SER A 12 -15.42 -40.94 -12.89
CA SER A 12 -15.20 -40.74 -11.45
C SER A 12 -13.85 -40.05 -11.13
N ALA A 13 -12.92 -39.98 -12.09
CA ALA A 13 -11.64 -39.28 -11.95
C ALA A 13 -11.71 -37.76 -12.25
N LEU A 14 -12.85 -37.26 -12.74
CA LEU A 14 -13.00 -35.83 -13.10
C LEU A 14 -13.50 -34.92 -11.97
N CYS A 15 -13.84 -35.47 -10.79
CA CYS A 15 -14.41 -34.70 -9.68
C CYS A 15 -13.45 -34.43 -8.51
N LEU A 16 -12.16 -34.75 -8.67
CA LEU A 16 -11.11 -34.39 -7.70
C LEU A 16 -10.15 -33.36 -8.30
N SER A 17 -10.68 -32.34 -8.97
CA SER A 17 -9.98 -31.06 -9.04
C SER A 17 -10.00 -30.49 -7.63
N THR A 18 -9.00 -30.86 -6.84
CA THR A 18 -8.63 -30.06 -5.67
C THR A 18 -8.55 -28.63 -6.16
N PHE A 19 -9.39 -27.74 -5.64
CA PHE A 19 -9.16 -26.31 -5.72
C PHE A 19 -7.82 -26.08 -5.00
N ALA A 20 -6.71 -26.21 -5.74
CA ALA A 20 -5.39 -25.87 -5.26
C ALA A 20 -5.40 -24.36 -5.07
N GLN A 21 -5.75 -23.93 -3.86
CA GLN A 21 -5.55 -22.55 -3.47
C GLN A 21 -4.04 -22.39 -3.31
N ALA A 22 -3.44 -21.51 -4.12
CA ALA A 22 -2.07 -21.10 -3.89
C ALA A 22 -2.04 -20.36 -2.54
N GLU A 23 -1.65 -21.05 -1.49
CA GLU A 23 -1.47 -20.46 -0.16
C GLU A 23 -0.22 -19.57 -0.18
N ALA A 24 -0.22 -18.50 0.61
CA ALA A 24 0.93 -17.63 0.71
C ALA A 24 2.19 -18.42 1.11
N ASP A 25 3.24 -18.41 0.27
CA ASP A 25 4.47 -19.17 0.54
C ASP A 25 5.24 -18.56 1.73
N PRO A 26 5.28 -19.24 2.90
CA PRO A 26 5.96 -18.70 4.07
C PRO A 26 7.48 -18.62 3.88
N LYS A 27 8.06 -19.28 2.86
CA LYS A 27 9.50 -19.28 2.59
C LYS A 27 9.98 -17.98 1.94
N LEU A 28 9.11 -17.23 1.27
CA LEU A 28 9.47 -15.95 0.63
C LEU A 28 10.01 -14.94 1.64
N TRP A 29 9.46 -14.95 2.87
CA TRP A 29 9.83 -13.96 3.87
C TRP A 29 11.32 -13.98 4.23
N ALA A 30 11.95 -15.14 4.30
CA ALA A 30 13.38 -15.21 4.64
C ALA A 30 14.24 -14.45 3.61
N ILE A 31 13.89 -14.55 2.32
CA ILE A 31 14.58 -13.88 1.23
C ILE A 31 14.29 -12.37 1.26
N VAL A 32 13.02 -12.00 1.40
CA VAL A 32 12.59 -10.59 1.44
C VAL A 32 13.19 -9.89 2.66
N LYS A 33 13.14 -10.51 3.85
CA LYS A 33 13.77 -9.98 5.06
C LYS A 33 15.25 -9.72 4.86
N GLU A 34 16.00 -10.67 4.30
CA GLU A 34 17.45 -10.50 4.10
C GLU A 34 17.75 -9.40 3.07
N ALA A 35 16.93 -9.26 2.03
CA ALA A 35 17.10 -8.23 1.02
C ALA A 35 16.90 -6.80 1.57
N PHE A 36 15.90 -6.58 2.43
CA PHE A 36 15.55 -5.25 2.95
C PHE A 36 16.18 -4.93 4.32
N PHE A 37 16.39 -5.95 5.16
CA PHE A 37 16.83 -5.81 6.55
C PHE A 37 17.90 -6.86 6.91
N PRO A 38 19.04 -6.88 6.20
CA PRO A 38 20.04 -7.94 6.31
C PRO A 38 20.53 -8.08 7.75
N LYS A 39 20.44 -9.29 8.30
CA LYS A 39 20.88 -9.63 9.67
C LYS A 39 20.22 -8.83 10.79
N ARG A 40 19.12 -8.10 10.53
CA ARG A 40 18.39 -7.35 11.55
C ARG A 40 17.28 -8.22 12.16
N ASP A 41 17.16 -8.16 13.47
CA ASP A 41 16.04 -8.78 14.17
C ASP A 41 14.77 -7.93 14.00
N ILE A 42 13.65 -8.62 13.83
CA ILE A 42 12.33 -8.01 13.64
C ILE A 42 11.38 -8.72 14.62
N GLN A 43 10.80 -7.97 15.54
CA GLN A 43 9.87 -8.49 16.54
C GLN A 43 8.42 -8.34 16.06
N GLU A 44 7.63 -9.42 16.06
CA GLU A 44 6.18 -9.30 15.86
C GLU A 44 5.51 -8.69 17.11
N VAL A 45 4.59 -7.74 16.91
CA VAL A 45 3.98 -6.94 18.00
C VAL A 45 2.50 -6.67 17.76
N ASP A 46 1.76 -6.39 18.83
CA ASP A 46 0.31 -6.12 18.77
C ASP A 46 -0.05 -4.63 18.59
N PHE A 47 0.90 -3.72 18.81
CA PHE A 47 0.71 -2.27 18.62
C PHE A 47 0.83 -1.84 17.15
N LEU A 48 1.24 -2.74 16.26
CA LEU A 48 1.14 -2.59 14.81
C LEU A 48 0.01 -3.48 14.29
N LYS A 49 -0.82 -2.96 13.39
CA LYS A 49 -1.95 -3.70 12.81
C LYS A 49 -2.11 -3.44 11.33
N ILE A 50 -2.61 -4.47 10.64
CA ILE A 50 -3.00 -4.42 9.24
C ILE A 50 -4.41 -4.98 9.13
N GLU A 51 -5.38 -4.12 8.84
CA GLU A 51 -6.74 -4.53 8.52
C GLU A 51 -6.90 -4.61 7.01
N ALA A 52 -7.42 -5.74 6.53
CA ALA A 52 -7.61 -6.01 5.12
C ALA A 52 -8.60 -7.17 4.94
N PRO A 53 -9.32 -7.23 3.80
CA PRO A 53 -10.17 -8.37 3.50
C PRO A 53 -9.36 -9.66 3.42
N LYS A 54 -9.98 -10.81 3.71
CA LYS A 54 -9.34 -12.12 3.49
C LYS A 54 -9.03 -12.36 2.01
N ARG A 55 -9.91 -11.89 1.13
CA ARG A 55 -9.74 -11.90 -0.31
C ARG A 55 -10.11 -10.53 -0.86
N ALA A 56 -9.20 -9.89 -1.58
CA ALA A 56 -9.48 -8.67 -2.31
C ALA A 56 -10.29 -8.98 -3.57
N GLU A 57 -11.20 -8.09 -3.93
CA GLU A 57 -11.95 -8.20 -5.19
C GLU A 57 -11.04 -8.01 -6.41
N SER A 58 -9.98 -7.22 -6.26
CA SER A 58 -8.99 -6.95 -7.30
C SER A 58 -7.60 -6.80 -6.70
N GLY A 59 -6.60 -7.48 -7.28
CA GLY A 59 -5.20 -7.27 -6.91
C GLY A 59 -4.69 -5.89 -7.27
N ALA A 60 -5.33 -5.15 -8.19
CA ALA A 60 -4.92 -3.79 -8.52
C ALA A 60 -5.37 -2.75 -7.46
N GLN A 61 -6.34 -3.11 -6.62
CA GLN A 61 -7.03 -2.19 -5.69
C GLN A 61 -7.32 -2.91 -4.36
N VAL A 62 -6.27 -3.38 -3.67
CA VAL A 62 -6.41 -4.05 -2.37
C VAL A 62 -6.55 -3.00 -1.26
N PRO A 63 -7.72 -2.85 -0.60
CA PRO A 63 -7.87 -1.91 0.49
C PRO A 63 -7.16 -2.43 1.76
N VAL A 64 -6.38 -1.56 2.39
CA VAL A 64 -5.65 -1.86 3.62
C VAL A 64 -5.73 -0.68 4.58
N THR A 65 -5.85 -0.96 5.88
CA THR A 65 -5.66 0.02 6.95
C THR A 65 -4.45 -0.38 7.78
N PHE A 66 -3.49 0.52 7.89
CA PHE A 66 -2.31 0.38 8.72
C PHE A 66 -2.50 1.17 10.00
N THR A 67 -2.13 0.56 11.14
CA THR A 67 -2.20 1.22 12.44
C THR A 67 -0.90 1.04 13.21
N TYR A 68 -0.45 2.12 13.84
CA TYR A 68 0.54 2.14 14.91
C TYR A 68 -0.10 2.81 16.11
N ASP A 69 -0.41 2.01 17.12
CA ASP A 69 -0.94 2.45 18.41
C ASP A 69 0.22 2.84 19.33
N LYS A 70 0.61 4.11 19.30
CA LYS A 70 1.73 4.64 20.09
C LYS A 70 1.49 4.50 21.61
N ALA A 71 0.23 4.52 22.06
CA ALA A 71 -0.10 4.34 23.47
C ALA A 71 0.13 2.89 23.92
N ALA A 72 -0.27 1.91 23.09
CA ALA A 72 -0.04 0.48 23.36
C ALA A 72 1.42 0.05 23.15
N ALA A 73 2.25 0.89 22.53
CA ALA A 73 3.63 0.57 22.19
C ALA A 73 4.63 0.65 23.36
N ASN A 74 4.18 1.01 24.57
CA ASN A 74 4.96 0.99 25.81
C ASN A 74 6.34 1.68 25.69
N GLY A 75 6.38 2.85 25.05
CA GLY A 75 7.60 3.65 24.88
C GLY A 75 8.44 3.34 23.63
N VAL A 76 8.04 2.36 22.82
CA VAL A 76 8.58 2.21 21.45
C VAL A 76 8.10 3.41 20.63
N ASP A 77 9.02 4.09 19.95
CA ASP A 77 8.73 5.27 19.12
C ASP A 77 9.22 5.06 17.68
N LEU A 78 8.29 4.73 16.79
CA LEU A 78 8.57 4.46 15.39
C LEU A 78 8.74 5.76 14.60
N LYS A 79 9.81 5.84 13.81
CA LYS A 79 10.11 6.96 12.90
C LYS A 79 9.84 6.62 11.45
N LYS A 80 9.87 5.32 11.08
CA LYS A 80 9.51 4.86 9.73
C LYS A 80 8.58 3.66 9.79
N LEU A 81 7.72 3.54 8.78
CA LEU A 81 6.93 2.36 8.51
C LEU A 81 7.16 1.91 7.06
N TYR A 82 7.54 0.66 6.87
CA TYR A 82 7.68 0.03 5.55
C TYR A 82 6.48 -0.87 5.28
N VAL A 83 5.91 -0.76 4.08
CA VAL A 83 4.88 -1.69 3.60
C VAL A 83 5.50 -2.60 2.56
N ILE A 84 5.57 -3.88 2.90
CA ILE A 84 6.15 -4.92 2.05
C ILE A 84 5.06 -5.92 1.66
N VAL A 85 5.02 -6.27 0.38
CA VAL A 85 4.15 -7.32 -0.17
C VAL A 85 5.04 -8.46 -0.68
N ASP A 86 5.07 -9.57 0.05
CA ASP A 86 6.11 -10.60 -0.08
C ASP A 86 6.23 -11.15 -1.52
N ALA A 87 5.10 -11.39 -2.19
CA ALA A 87 5.07 -12.01 -3.52
C ALA A 87 4.93 -11.03 -4.69
N ASN A 88 5.03 -9.73 -4.44
CA ASN A 88 5.08 -8.77 -5.54
C ASN A 88 6.47 -8.82 -6.22
N PRO A 89 6.56 -8.63 -7.55
CA PRO A 89 7.84 -8.50 -8.23
C PRO A 89 8.70 -7.34 -7.68
N ILE A 90 8.04 -6.27 -7.24
CA ILE A 90 8.64 -5.16 -6.49
C ILE A 90 7.94 -5.13 -5.13
N GLN A 91 8.64 -5.59 -4.10
CA GLN A 91 8.03 -5.91 -2.81
C GLN A 91 7.71 -4.66 -1.96
N LEU A 92 8.53 -3.61 -2.04
CA LEU A 92 8.32 -2.38 -1.27
C LEU A 92 7.21 -1.52 -1.92
N ALA A 93 6.06 -1.45 -1.26
CA ALA A 93 4.91 -0.69 -1.76
C ALA A 93 4.98 0.78 -1.36
N SER A 94 5.42 1.08 -0.14
CA SER A 94 5.61 2.45 0.36
C SER A 94 6.47 2.47 1.62
N THR A 95 7.07 3.64 1.89
CA THR A 95 7.70 3.97 3.18
C THR A 95 7.07 5.24 3.72
N TYR A 96 6.59 5.21 4.96
CA TYR A 96 6.08 6.39 5.67
C TYR A 96 7.13 6.87 6.66
N HIS A 97 7.51 8.13 6.58
CA HIS A 97 8.38 8.82 7.53
C HIS A 97 7.49 9.61 8.48
N LEU A 98 7.48 9.19 9.75
CA LEU A 98 6.59 9.72 10.77
C LEU A 98 7.29 10.86 11.53
N THR A 99 6.53 11.91 11.83
CA THR A 99 6.94 12.93 12.80
C THR A 99 6.19 12.74 14.11
N ASP A 100 6.69 13.38 15.17
CA ASP A 100 6.04 13.33 16.48
C ASP A 100 4.65 14.02 16.48
N SER A 101 4.33 14.79 15.44
CA SER A 101 3.05 15.50 15.29
C SER A 101 1.85 14.59 15.00
N LEU A 102 2.06 13.35 14.50
CA LEU A 102 0.95 12.43 14.22
C LEU A 102 0.42 11.68 15.45
N ASN A 103 1.20 11.61 16.54
CA ASN A 103 0.88 10.88 17.78
C ASN A 103 0.35 9.44 17.53
N GLY A 104 1.09 8.66 16.74
CA GLY A 104 0.69 7.34 16.25
C GLY A 104 0.55 7.34 14.73
N PHE A 105 -0.12 6.34 14.18
CA PHE A 105 -0.40 6.28 12.75
C PHE A 105 -1.69 5.52 12.53
N HIS A 106 -2.57 6.06 11.69
CA HIS A 106 -3.76 5.37 11.21
C HIS A 106 -3.95 5.79 9.75
N MET A 107 -3.79 4.85 8.82
CA MET A 107 -3.76 5.12 7.38
C MET A 107 -4.55 4.06 6.63
N ALA A 108 -5.68 4.46 6.04
CA ALA A 108 -6.39 3.64 5.06
C ALA A 108 -5.91 4.02 3.65
N THR A 109 -5.49 3.02 2.87
CA THR A 109 -4.96 3.18 1.52
C THR A 109 -5.30 1.98 0.63
N ARG A 110 -4.79 1.97 -0.60
CA ARG A 110 -4.94 0.88 -1.57
C ARG A 110 -3.56 0.50 -2.13
N ILE A 111 -3.26 -0.79 -2.09
CA ILE A 111 -2.02 -1.36 -2.63
C ILE A 111 -2.30 -2.32 -3.79
N ARG A 112 -1.29 -2.55 -4.61
CA ARG A 112 -1.28 -3.59 -5.63
C ARG A 112 -0.72 -4.89 -5.06
N GLN A 113 -1.32 -6.01 -5.44
CA GLN A 113 -0.88 -7.35 -5.10
C GLN A 113 -1.02 -8.29 -6.30
N GLU A 114 0.07 -8.96 -6.65
CA GLU A 114 0.12 -9.84 -7.82
C GLU A 114 -0.50 -11.21 -7.56
N THR A 115 -0.29 -11.75 -6.36
CA THR A 115 -0.78 -13.08 -5.97
C THR A 115 -0.99 -13.19 -4.46
N ASP A 116 -1.66 -14.25 -4.00
CA ASP A 116 -1.92 -14.55 -2.58
C ASP A 116 -0.59 -14.51 -1.79
N SER A 117 -0.49 -13.62 -0.80
CA SER A 117 0.75 -13.39 -0.06
C SER A 117 0.53 -12.63 1.25
N TYR A 118 1.59 -12.51 2.05
CA TYR A 118 1.60 -11.64 3.21
C TYR A 118 1.90 -10.20 2.82
N VAL A 119 1.12 -9.29 3.37
CA VAL A 119 1.47 -7.88 3.52
C VAL A 119 2.07 -7.69 4.91
N ARG A 120 3.16 -6.95 4.99
CA ARG A 120 3.89 -6.67 6.22
C ARG A 120 4.00 -5.17 6.42
N LEU A 121 3.71 -4.76 7.64
CA LEU A 121 3.92 -3.40 8.13
C LEU A 121 5.07 -3.49 9.12
N ILE A 122 6.21 -2.89 8.76
CA ILE A 122 7.44 -2.98 9.55
C ILE A 122 7.78 -1.58 10.05
N GLY A 123 7.78 -1.40 11.37
CA GLY A 123 8.18 -0.16 12.01
C GLY A 123 9.66 -0.14 12.37
N GLU A 124 10.31 1.00 12.16
CA GLU A 124 11.69 1.25 12.56
C GLU A 124 11.77 2.44 13.53
N THR A 125 12.45 2.25 14.65
CA THR A 125 12.77 3.30 15.62
C THR A 125 14.02 4.09 15.23
N ALA A 126 14.27 5.23 15.87
CA ALA A 126 15.47 6.03 15.61
C ALA A 126 16.79 5.28 15.87
N ASP A 127 16.82 4.33 16.80
CA ASP A 127 17.96 3.46 17.10
C ASP A 127 18.03 2.20 16.20
N GLY A 128 17.13 2.09 15.22
CA GLY A 128 17.14 1.01 14.22
C GLY A 128 16.58 -0.33 14.72
N LYS A 129 15.74 -0.35 15.76
CA LYS A 129 14.99 -1.56 16.13
C LYS A 129 13.79 -1.72 15.21
N LEU A 130 13.50 -2.97 14.83
CA LEU A 130 12.40 -3.29 13.91
C LEU A 130 11.28 -4.06 14.61
N TYR A 131 10.06 -3.66 14.33
CA TYR A 131 8.83 -4.28 14.80
C TYR A 131 7.91 -4.55 13.63
N MET A 132 7.05 -5.56 13.71
CA MET A 132 6.26 -6.01 12.57
C MET A 132 4.84 -6.43 12.96
N ALA A 133 3.91 -6.13 12.08
CA ALA A 133 2.68 -6.88 11.92
C ALA A 133 2.60 -7.46 10.50
N LYS A 134 1.85 -8.55 10.33
CA LYS A 134 1.64 -9.19 9.03
C LYS A 134 0.20 -9.63 8.85
N ARG A 135 -0.26 -9.63 7.61
CA ARG A 135 -1.60 -10.07 7.23
C ARG A 135 -1.55 -10.80 5.90
N GLU A 136 -2.01 -12.05 5.89
CA GLU A 136 -2.23 -12.79 4.65
C GLU A 136 -3.45 -12.21 3.92
N ILE A 137 -3.27 -11.85 2.65
CA ILE A 137 -4.36 -11.38 1.79
C ILE A 137 -4.36 -12.22 0.53
N ARG A 138 -5.54 -12.66 0.10
CA ARG A 138 -5.71 -13.34 -1.17
C ARG A 138 -6.09 -12.34 -2.25
N ALA A 139 -5.31 -12.26 -3.32
CA ALA A 139 -5.49 -11.30 -4.40
C ALA A 139 -4.77 -11.79 -5.66
N ALA A 140 -5.14 -11.27 -6.84
CA ALA A 140 -4.50 -11.66 -8.08
C ALA A 140 -4.41 -10.50 -9.09
N GLY A 141 -3.30 -10.46 -9.84
CA GLY A 141 -3.14 -9.70 -11.09
C GLY A 141 -2.98 -8.18 -10.94
N GLY A 142 -2.44 -7.69 -9.83
CA GLY A 142 -2.34 -6.26 -9.54
C GLY A 142 -1.16 -5.50 -10.16
N CYS A 143 -0.03 -6.15 -10.45
CA CYS A 143 1.25 -5.49 -10.72
C CYS A 143 1.72 -5.62 -12.18
N GLY A 144 1.52 -6.77 -12.82
CA GLY A 144 2.11 -7.11 -14.13
C GLY A 144 1.14 -7.20 -15.32
N GLY A 145 -0.13 -6.83 -15.13
CA GLY A 145 -1.16 -6.96 -16.17
C GLY A 145 -0.92 -6.11 -17.43
N THR A 146 -1.82 -6.25 -18.41
CA THR A 146 -1.80 -5.45 -19.64
C THR A 146 -2.42 -4.08 -19.43
N VAL A 147 -1.96 -3.08 -20.17
CA VAL A 147 -2.58 -1.75 -20.21
C VAL A 147 -3.02 -1.41 -21.64
N ASP A 148 -4.16 -0.73 -21.72
CA ASP A 148 -4.71 -0.16 -22.95
C ASP A 148 -5.15 1.27 -22.63
N ASN A 149 -4.19 2.17 -22.55
CA ASN A 149 -4.44 3.57 -22.22
C ASN A 149 -3.77 4.51 -23.22
N ASN A 150 -4.42 5.62 -23.49
CA ASN A 150 -3.84 6.67 -24.32
C ASN A 150 -2.84 7.47 -23.48
N GLU A 151 -1.56 7.41 -23.84
CA GLU A 151 -0.47 8.05 -23.10
C GLU A 151 -0.68 9.56 -22.91
N SER A 152 -1.20 10.24 -23.94
CA SER A 152 -1.46 11.68 -23.88
C SER A 152 -2.54 12.01 -22.86
N GLU A 153 -3.66 11.27 -22.89
CA GLU A 153 -4.79 11.48 -21.97
C GLU A 153 -4.40 11.18 -20.52
N VAL A 154 -3.65 10.10 -20.30
CA VAL A 154 -3.10 9.72 -19.00
C VAL A 154 -2.28 10.85 -18.40
N ARG A 155 -1.38 11.44 -19.20
CA ARG A 155 -0.49 12.52 -18.76
C ARG A 155 -1.24 13.82 -18.51
N THR A 156 -2.24 14.14 -19.33
CA THR A 156 -3.12 15.31 -19.13
C THR A 156 -3.97 15.17 -17.87
N ALA A 157 -4.45 13.96 -17.55
CA ALA A 157 -5.27 13.71 -16.38
C ALA A 157 -4.48 13.65 -15.06
N ALA A 158 -3.18 13.32 -15.12
CA ALA A 158 -2.32 13.14 -13.96
C ALA A 158 -2.17 14.44 -13.13
N GLY A 159 -2.30 14.31 -11.82
CA GLY A 159 -2.01 15.40 -10.88
C GLY A 159 -3.22 16.11 -10.28
N LYS A 160 -4.45 15.75 -10.67
CA LYS A 160 -5.66 16.33 -10.06
C LYS A 160 -5.77 15.83 -8.62
N ILE A 161 -5.62 16.72 -7.64
CA ILE A 161 -5.70 16.39 -6.21
C ILE A 161 -7.08 16.75 -5.66
N LYS A 162 -7.66 15.82 -4.91
CA LYS A 162 -8.76 16.05 -3.96
C LYS A 162 -8.20 15.92 -2.55
N LEU A 163 -8.43 16.94 -1.73
CA LEU A 163 -8.03 16.98 -0.33
C LEU A 163 -9.23 17.43 0.50
N ASN A 164 -9.54 16.70 1.57
CA ASN A 164 -10.62 17.00 2.49
C ASN A 164 -10.20 16.71 3.93
N VAL A 165 -10.75 17.45 4.89
CA VAL A 165 -10.64 17.14 6.32
C VAL A 165 -12.05 17.06 6.91
N ASP A 166 -12.35 15.95 7.58
CA ASP A 166 -13.68 15.69 8.15
C ASP A 166 -13.82 16.41 9.50
N ALA A 167 -14.81 17.32 9.59
CA ALA A 167 -15.32 18.02 10.80
C ALA A 167 -14.34 18.06 12.00
N PRO A 168 -13.24 18.81 11.91
CA PRO A 168 -12.17 18.77 12.89
C PRO A 168 -12.57 19.48 14.18
N LYS A 169 -12.31 18.85 15.33
CA LYS A 169 -12.29 19.55 16.62
C LYS A 169 -10.83 19.73 17.05
N MET A 170 -10.46 20.94 17.41
CA MET A 170 -9.09 21.26 17.80
C MET A 170 -8.72 20.45 19.06
N GLY A 171 -7.52 19.86 19.04
CA GLY A 171 -7.03 18.97 20.10
C GLY A 171 -7.59 17.55 20.08
N GLU A 172 -8.57 17.24 19.22
CA GLU A 172 -9.07 15.89 19.00
C GLU A 172 -8.52 15.31 17.69
N THR A 173 -8.63 13.99 17.52
CA THR A 173 -8.22 13.34 16.27
C THR A 173 -9.15 13.74 15.13
N ALA A 174 -8.61 14.39 14.11
CA ALA A 174 -9.28 14.66 12.84
C ALA A 174 -8.84 13.65 11.77
N THR A 175 -9.64 13.52 10.71
CA THR A 175 -9.31 12.64 9.57
C THR A 175 -9.18 13.46 8.30
N ALA A 176 -8.04 13.32 7.62
CA ALA A 176 -7.80 13.87 6.30
C ALA A 176 -7.95 12.78 5.24
N THR A 177 -8.53 13.14 4.09
CA THR A 177 -8.60 12.28 2.91
C THR A 177 -7.89 12.97 1.75
N PHE A 178 -6.86 12.32 1.23
CA PHE A 178 -6.11 12.71 0.05
C PHE A 178 -6.34 11.70 -1.08
N ASN A 179 -6.57 12.21 -2.28
CA ASN A 179 -6.58 11.44 -3.50
C ASN A 179 -5.91 12.23 -4.62
N ILE A 180 -5.07 11.58 -5.42
CA ILE A 180 -4.45 12.16 -6.61
C ILE A 180 -4.74 11.28 -7.81
N ARG A 181 -5.21 11.87 -8.91
CA ARG A 181 -5.40 11.17 -10.20
C ARG A 181 -4.02 10.81 -10.75
N HIS A 182 -3.70 9.52 -10.86
CA HIS A 182 -2.43 9.03 -11.39
C HIS A 182 -2.46 7.54 -11.71
N VAL A 183 -2.01 7.12 -12.90
CA VAL A 183 -2.10 5.72 -13.36
C VAL A 183 -1.21 4.71 -12.60
N MET A 184 -0.15 5.20 -11.96
CA MET A 184 0.79 4.39 -11.16
C MET A 184 1.33 3.17 -11.94
N ARG A 185 1.94 3.42 -13.10
CA ARG A 185 2.54 2.38 -13.94
C ARG A 185 3.79 1.82 -13.29
N THR A 186 3.86 0.48 -13.23
CA THR A 186 4.89 -0.24 -12.49
C THR A 186 6.21 -0.41 -13.25
N GLY A 187 6.20 -0.23 -14.57
CA GLY A 187 7.32 -0.63 -15.43
C GLY A 187 7.29 -2.11 -15.87
N LEU A 188 6.38 -2.91 -15.28
CA LEU A 188 6.26 -4.35 -15.54
C LEU A 188 5.05 -4.71 -16.40
N GLN A 189 4.18 -3.73 -16.64
CA GLN A 189 2.97 -3.91 -17.44
C GLN A 189 3.30 -3.95 -18.92
N ARG A 190 2.54 -4.73 -19.69
CA ARG A 190 2.69 -4.84 -21.15
C ARG A 190 1.68 -3.99 -21.89
N ASP A 191 2.15 -3.34 -22.94
CA ASP A 191 1.30 -2.66 -23.90
C ASP A 191 0.65 -3.69 -24.84
N LEU A 192 -0.68 -3.61 -25.01
CA LEU A 192 -1.41 -4.58 -25.83
C LEU A 192 -1.04 -4.55 -27.31
N VAL A 193 -0.59 -3.39 -27.82
CA VAL A 193 -0.31 -3.21 -29.26
C VAL A 193 1.12 -3.64 -29.58
N SER A 194 2.10 -3.03 -28.94
CA SER A 194 3.52 -3.27 -29.17
C SER A 194 4.05 -4.53 -28.48
N GLN A 195 3.31 -5.08 -27.51
CA GLN A 195 3.72 -6.21 -26.65
C GLN A 195 4.97 -5.92 -25.78
N GLY A 196 5.49 -4.68 -25.82
CA GLY A 196 6.62 -4.22 -25.02
C GLY A 196 6.21 -3.85 -23.59
N TYR A 197 7.21 -3.65 -22.72
CA TYR A 197 6.99 -3.12 -21.38
C TYR A 197 6.72 -1.62 -21.44
N VAL A 198 5.71 -1.18 -20.70
CA VAL A 198 5.40 0.24 -20.57
C VAL A 198 6.29 0.86 -19.49
N PRO A 199 6.97 1.98 -19.76
CA PRO A 199 7.81 2.65 -18.77
C PRO A 199 7.06 2.97 -17.47
N ALA A 200 7.79 2.92 -16.36
CA ALA A 200 7.24 3.28 -15.06
C ALA A 200 6.88 4.77 -15.02
N PHE A 201 5.67 5.05 -14.52
CA PHE A 201 5.16 6.41 -14.34
C PHE A 201 4.26 6.42 -13.10
N TYR A 202 4.78 6.94 -12.00
CA TYR A 202 4.16 6.84 -10.67
C TYR A 202 4.49 8.07 -9.81
N ILE A 203 3.59 8.39 -8.87
CA ILE A 203 3.88 9.31 -7.76
C ILE A 203 4.96 8.65 -6.91
N ASN A 204 6.11 9.30 -6.73
CA ASN A 204 7.24 8.77 -5.97
C ASN A 204 7.33 9.34 -4.55
N LYS A 205 6.73 10.51 -4.30
CA LYS A 205 6.76 11.15 -2.98
C LYS A 205 5.51 11.97 -2.69
N THR A 206 5.06 11.95 -1.45
CA THR A 206 4.07 12.91 -0.92
C THR A 206 4.52 13.44 0.44
N THR A 207 4.39 14.73 0.68
CA THR A 207 4.69 15.37 1.97
C THR A 207 3.47 16.13 2.45
N PHE A 208 3.06 15.88 3.69
CA PHE A 208 1.91 16.51 4.34
C PHE A 208 2.40 17.42 5.46
N THR A 209 2.00 18.68 5.41
CA THR A 209 2.32 19.70 6.42
C THR A 209 1.05 20.32 6.97
N TYR A 210 1.01 20.52 8.28
CA TYR A 210 -0.06 21.24 8.95
C TYR A 210 0.49 22.48 9.65
N ASN A 211 0.01 23.65 9.26
CA ASN A 211 0.44 24.93 9.82
C ASN A 211 1.98 25.10 9.79
N GLY A 212 2.60 24.73 8.67
CA GLY A 212 4.05 24.78 8.46
C GLY A 212 4.86 23.67 9.17
N LYS A 213 4.23 22.81 9.98
CA LYS A 213 4.89 21.66 10.62
C LYS A 213 4.65 20.39 9.80
N GLU A 214 5.70 19.61 9.55
CA GLU A 214 5.57 18.34 8.83
C GLU A 214 4.83 17.30 9.68
N LEU A 215 3.78 16.70 9.12
CA LEU A 215 3.08 15.56 9.71
C LEU A 215 3.75 14.25 9.32
N MET A 216 3.99 14.08 8.02
CA MET A 216 4.70 12.93 7.48
C MET A 216 5.12 13.17 6.04
N THR A 217 6.10 12.38 5.63
CA THR A 217 6.48 12.20 4.24
C THR A 217 6.28 10.72 3.86
N VAL A 218 5.82 10.45 2.64
CA VAL A 218 5.63 9.10 2.12
C VAL A 218 6.47 8.96 0.86
N ASP A 219 7.37 7.99 0.86
CA ASP A 219 7.98 7.48 -0.37
C ASP A 219 7.00 6.47 -0.97
N VAL A 220 6.36 6.88 -2.07
CA VAL A 220 5.32 6.10 -2.73
C VAL A 220 5.97 5.18 -3.75
N GLY A 221 5.80 3.88 -3.58
CA GLY A 221 6.31 2.88 -4.51
C GLY A 221 5.25 2.47 -5.54
N VAL A 222 5.71 1.77 -6.59
CA VAL A 222 4.84 1.20 -7.63
C VAL A 222 3.91 0.09 -7.12
N GLY A 223 4.11 -0.38 -5.88
CA GLY A 223 3.16 -1.23 -5.17
C GLY A 223 1.92 -0.48 -4.64
N THR A 224 1.87 0.84 -4.78
CA THR A 224 0.65 1.63 -4.49
C THR A 224 -0.32 1.58 -5.69
N SER A 225 -1.61 1.46 -5.43
CA SER A 225 -2.65 1.38 -6.46
C SER A 225 -2.78 2.65 -7.31
N GLU A 226 -3.34 2.48 -8.51
CA GLU A 226 -3.81 3.60 -9.34
C GLU A 226 -4.75 4.53 -8.56
N ASP A 227 -4.64 5.81 -8.87
CA ASP A 227 -5.24 6.93 -8.16
C ASP A 227 -4.95 6.86 -6.65
N PRO A 228 -3.68 7.07 -6.25
CA PRO A 228 -3.27 6.94 -4.86
C PRO A 228 -4.23 7.64 -3.91
N TYR A 229 -4.59 6.91 -2.86
CA TYR A 229 -5.55 7.34 -1.86
C TYR A 229 -4.97 7.12 -0.48
N MET A 230 -5.08 8.14 0.36
CA MET A 230 -4.58 8.12 1.72
C MET A 230 -5.62 8.80 2.60
N LYS A 231 -6.27 8.03 3.47
CA LYS A 231 -7.12 8.56 4.52
C LYS A 231 -6.41 8.34 5.85
N PHE A 232 -5.99 9.43 6.48
CA PHE A 232 -5.14 9.37 7.66
C PHE A 232 -5.64 10.26 8.78
N SER A 233 -5.27 9.88 10.00
CA SER A 233 -5.59 10.63 11.21
C SER A 233 -4.45 11.57 11.60
N PHE A 234 -4.79 12.75 12.10
CA PHE A 234 -3.84 13.70 12.71
C PHE A 234 -4.58 14.55 13.75
N VAL A 235 -3.85 15.26 14.61
CA VAL A 235 -4.44 16.13 15.65
C VAL A 235 -4.14 17.59 15.30
N PRO A 236 -5.13 18.37 14.85
CA PRO A 236 -4.97 19.81 14.67
C PRO A 236 -4.94 20.51 16.04
N ASP A 237 -3.86 21.24 16.36
CA ASP A 237 -3.68 21.96 17.63
C ASP A 237 -4.40 23.32 17.65
N ALA A 238 -4.47 23.99 16.51
CA ALA A 238 -5.17 25.25 16.30
C ALA A 238 -5.68 25.35 14.86
N PRO A 239 -6.66 26.21 14.54
CA PRO A 239 -7.08 26.44 13.16
C PRO A 239 -5.90 26.77 12.27
N GLY A 240 -5.88 26.20 11.08
CA GLY A 240 -4.70 26.27 10.23
C GLY A 240 -4.91 25.60 8.89
N LYS A 241 -3.83 25.39 8.16
CA LYS A 241 -3.86 24.90 6.79
C LYS A 241 -3.19 23.54 6.70
N LEU A 242 -3.89 22.55 6.14
CA LEU A 242 -3.30 21.29 5.73
C LEU A 242 -2.85 21.42 4.28
N GLU A 243 -1.57 21.17 4.04
CA GLU A 243 -0.94 21.30 2.74
C GLU A 243 -0.29 19.98 2.34
N ILE A 244 -0.28 19.72 1.04
CA ILE A 244 0.28 18.53 0.43
C ILE A 244 1.11 18.93 -0.79
N VAL A 245 2.31 18.36 -0.86
CA VAL A 245 3.16 18.37 -2.04
C VAL A 245 3.38 16.93 -2.49
N ALA A 246 2.99 16.61 -3.72
CA ALA A 246 3.23 15.32 -4.35
C ALA A 246 4.17 15.47 -5.55
N THR A 247 5.07 14.52 -5.78
CA THR A 247 5.93 14.48 -6.97
C THR A 247 5.80 13.16 -7.70
N ASP A 248 5.94 13.18 -9.02
CA ASP A 248 6.12 11.96 -9.82
C ASP A 248 7.60 11.64 -10.08
N ASN A 249 7.85 10.43 -10.58
CA ASN A 249 9.18 9.94 -10.90
C ASN A 249 9.84 10.64 -12.12
N GLU A 250 9.13 11.55 -12.80
CA GLU A 250 9.66 12.38 -13.89
C GLU A 250 9.94 13.83 -13.41
N GLY A 251 9.70 14.14 -12.13
CA GLY A 251 10.02 15.41 -11.49
C GLY A 251 8.89 16.44 -11.50
N LYS A 252 7.69 16.10 -11.97
CA LYS A 252 6.54 17.00 -11.90
C LYS A 252 6.04 17.10 -10.46
N THR A 253 5.68 18.31 -10.05
CA THR A 253 5.19 18.60 -8.71
C THR A 253 3.72 19.02 -8.76
N PHE A 254 2.95 18.52 -7.80
CA PHE A 254 1.52 18.81 -7.62
C PHE A 254 1.29 19.26 -6.19
N THR A 255 0.54 20.35 -6.02
CA THR A 255 0.26 20.90 -4.69
C THR A 255 -1.24 21.08 -4.49
N GLN A 256 -1.68 20.94 -3.25
CA GLN A 256 -3.04 21.28 -2.84
C GLN A 256 -3.03 21.68 -1.37
N SER A 257 -4.05 22.42 -0.95
CA SER A 257 -4.25 22.75 0.44
C SER A 257 -5.72 22.89 0.80
N VAL A 258 -6.04 22.70 2.08
CA VAL A 258 -7.37 22.93 2.62
C VAL A 258 -7.27 23.60 3.98
N ASP A 259 -8.14 24.56 4.22
CA ASP A 259 -8.26 25.20 5.53
C ASP A 259 -8.97 24.25 6.50
N VAL A 260 -8.46 24.19 7.72
CA VAL A 260 -8.94 23.32 8.79
C VAL A 260 -9.40 24.23 9.92
N HIS A 261 -10.71 24.36 10.03
CA HIS A 261 -11.40 25.17 11.04
C HIS A 261 -12.49 24.32 11.72
N SER A 262 -12.75 24.60 12.99
CA SER A 262 -13.83 23.98 13.78
C SER A 262 -15.22 24.41 13.30
#